data_AF-A0A4Y2KF25-F1
#
_entry.id   AF-A0A4Y2KF25-F1
#
_cell.length_a   1.000
_cell.length_b   1.000
_cell.length_c   1.000
_cell.angle_alpha   90.00
_cell.angle_beta   90.00
_cell.angle_gamma   90.00
#
_symmetry.space_group_name_H-M   'P 1'
#
loop_
_entity.id
_entity.type
_entity.pdbx_description
1 polymer ?
#
loop_
_entity_poly.entity_id
_entity_poly.type
_entity_poly.pdbx_seq_one_letter_code
_entity_poly.pdbx_strand_id
1 'polypeptide(L)'
;MNYTALIRPVLEYGYQIYQVASQTILNKLERVQLSAARKITGLRSCCPKAIVLFGADLQSLSLRRQSNSARYIAKLKSLWSFNRTSKFILQWTSNQRLKKGSPIGVMWKRGFLDFNFEPCILLAA
;
A
#
# COMPACT_ATOMS: atom_id res chain seq x y z
N MET A 1 1.75 24.55 0.96
CA MET A 1 2.25 23.37 0.23
C MET A 1 1.87 22.13 1.01
N ASN A 2 0.90 21.38 0.47
CA ASN A 2 0.07 20.52 1.29
C ASN A 2 0.64 19.10 1.33
N TYR A 3 0.47 18.41 2.45
CA TYR A 3 0.81 16.99 2.62
C TYR A 3 0.31 16.12 1.45
N THR A 4 -0.86 16.46 0.90
CA THR A 4 -1.50 15.76 -0.22
C THR A 4 -0.77 15.92 -1.57
N ALA A 5 -0.10 17.04 -1.81
CA ALA A 5 0.55 17.31 -3.10
C ALA A 5 1.99 16.80 -3.18
N LEU A 6 2.72 16.82 -2.06
CA LEU A 6 4.16 16.50 -2.04
C LEU A 6 4.46 15.19 -1.32
N ILE A 7 3.94 15.04 -0.11
CA ILE A 7 4.30 13.89 0.75
C ILE A 7 3.51 12.64 0.33
N ARG A 8 2.22 12.79 0.02
CA ARG A 8 1.34 11.68 -0.36
C ARG A 8 1.88 10.93 -1.59
N PRO A 9 2.28 11.57 -2.72
CA PRO A 9 2.84 10.85 -3.87
C PRO A 9 4.15 10.12 -3.57
N VAL A 10 5.06 10.73 -2.79
CA VAL A 10 6.32 10.08 -2.38
C VAL A 10 6.03 8.83 -1.54
N LEU A 11 5.06 8.92 -0.62
CA LEU A 11 4.55 7.79 0.16
C LEU A 11 3.68 6.81 -0.63
N GLU A 12 3.32 7.12 -1.87
CA GLU A 12 2.63 6.17 -2.74
C GLU A 12 3.60 5.49 -3.69
N TYR A 13 4.72 6.13 -4.01
CA TYR A 13 5.80 5.53 -4.77
C TYR A 13 6.56 4.48 -3.95
N GLY A 14 6.93 4.79 -2.71
CA GLY A 14 7.76 3.93 -1.87
C GLY A 14 7.08 2.70 -1.26
N TYR A 15 5.82 2.38 -1.60
CA TYR A 15 5.00 1.42 -0.84
C TYR A 15 5.57 0.01 -0.74
N GLN A 16 6.39 -0.37 -1.71
CA GLN A 16 7.11 -1.65 -1.73
C GLN A 16 8.18 -1.72 -0.62
N ILE A 17 8.78 -0.58 -0.25
CA ILE A 17 9.84 -0.47 0.77
C ILE A 17 9.26 -0.72 2.16
N TYR A 18 8.17 -0.02 2.52
CA TYR A 18 7.52 -0.20 3.82
C TYR A 18 6.55 -1.39 3.87
N GLN A 19 6.53 -2.25 2.85
CA GLN A 19 5.86 -3.54 2.95
C GLN A 19 6.56 -4.47 3.96
N VAL A 20 7.89 -4.38 4.05
CA VAL A 20 8.76 -5.16 4.95
C VAL A 20 9.03 -4.45 6.27
N ALA A 21 8.71 -3.15 6.36
CA ALA A 21 8.94 -2.36 7.56
C ALA A 21 8.20 -2.93 8.78
N SER A 22 8.82 -2.76 9.95
CA SER A 22 8.23 -3.15 11.23
C SER A 22 7.01 -2.29 11.56
N GLN A 23 6.10 -2.86 12.35
CA GLN A 23 4.86 -2.15 12.75
C GLN A 23 5.15 -0.86 13.51
N THR A 24 6.24 -0.80 14.29
CA THR A 24 6.63 0.41 15.04
C THR A 24 6.97 1.57 14.11
N ILE A 25 7.69 1.32 13.01
CA ILE A 25 8.02 2.34 12.00
C ILE A 25 6.75 2.78 11.27
N LEU A 26 5.89 1.84 10.90
CA LEU A 26 4.61 2.15 10.25
C LEU A 26 3.71 3.02 11.13
N ASN A 27 3.64 2.73 12.43
CA ASN A 27 2.90 3.53 13.40
C ASN A 27 3.49 4.95 13.52
N LYS A 28 4.82 5.10 13.49
CA LYS A 28 5.47 6.42 13.46
C LYS A 28 5.08 7.20 12.20
N LEU A 29 5.08 6.54 11.05
CA LEU A 29 4.72 7.17 9.78
C LEU A 29 3.24 7.58 9.73
N GLU A 30 2.35 6.74 10.26
CA GLU A 30 0.93 7.05 10.39
C GLU A 30 0.68 8.22 11.36
N ARG A 31 1.47 8.36 12.43
CA ARG A 31 1.41 9.53 13.32
C ARG A 31 1.78 10.83 12.59
N VAL A 32 2.77 10.80 11.70
CA VAL A 32 3.15 11.97 10.87
C VAL A 32 2.00 12.35 9.93
N GLN A 33 1.40 11.36 9.26
CA GLN A 33 0.21 11.58 8.43
C GLN A 33 -0.94 12.20 9.23
N LEU A 34 -1.25 11.67 10.42
CA LEU A 34 -2.33 12.19 11.26
C LEU A 34 -2.05 13.60 11.76
N SER A 35 -0.81 13.91 12.12
CA SER A 35 -0.41 15.27 12.50
C SER A 35 -0.63 16.26 11.35
N ALA A 36 -0.24 15.88 10.13
CA ALA A 36 -0.47 16.70 8.94
C ALA A 36 -1.97 16.86 8.63
N ALA A 37 -2.74 15.77 8.70
CA ALA A 37 -4.18 15.79 8.48
C ALA A 37 -4.91 16.69 9.49
N ARG A 38 -4.51 16.68 10.77
CA ARG A 38 -5.05 17.60 11.78
C ARG A 38 -4.74 19.06 11.46
N LYS A 39 -3.52 19.36 11.03
CA LYS A 39 -3.14 20.72 10.62
C LYS A 39 -3.96 21.22 9.43
N ILE A 40 -4.24 20.34 8.46
CA ILE A 40 -5.06 20.67 7.27
C ILE A 40 -6.52 20.91 7.66
N THR A 41 -7.07 20.07 8.53
CA THR A 41 -8.49 20.10 8.91
C THR A 41 -8.80 21.06 10.05
N GLY A 42 -7.78 21.60 10.73
CA GLY A 42 -7.96 22.42 11.93
C GLY A 42 -8.48 21.65 13.15
N LEU A 43 -8.50 20.31 13.10
CA LEU A 43 -9.03 19.48 14.17
C LEU A 43 -8.09 19.39 15.38
N ARG A 44 -8.66 19.33 16.58
CA ARG A 44 -7.91 19.21 17.84
C ARG A 44 -7.13 17.89 17.90
N SER A 45 -6.06 17.87 18.69
CA SER A 45 -5.25 16.66 18.92
C SER A 45 -6.06 15.49 19.49
N CYS A 46 -7.08 15.78 20.29
CA CYS A 46 -7.99 14.79 20.88
C CYS A 46 -8.93 14.12 19.87
N CYS A 47 -9.06 14.66 18.65
CA CYS A 47 -9.97 14.11 17.66
C CYS A 47 -9.56 12.67 17.26
N PRO A 48 -10.52 11.73 17.23
CA PRO A 48 -10.29 10.36 16.76
C PRO A 48 -9.65 10.30 15.38
N LYS A 49 -8.77 9.31 15.17
CA LYS A 49 -8.03 9.13 13.90
C LYS A 49 -8.95 9.03 12.68
N ALA A 50 -10.09 8.36 12.81
CA ALA A 50 -11.02 8.12 11.70
C ALA A 50 -11.65 9.44 11.21
N ILE A 51 -12.05 10.32 12.14
CA ILE A 51 -12.63 11.63 11.83
C ILE A 51 -11.58 12.53 11.17
N VAL A 52 -10.35 12.53 11.70
CA VAL A 52 -9.23 13.30 11.13
C VAL A 52 -8.92 12.86 9.70
N LEU A 53 -8.90 11.56 9.45
CA LEU A 53 -8.66 10.99 8.12
C LEU A 53 -9.80 11.31 7.15
N PHE A 54 -11.05 11.17 7.60
CA PHE A 54 -12.23 11.52 6.82
C PHE A 54 -12.27 13.00 6.45
N GLY A 55 -12.09 13.90 7.42
CA GLY A 55 -12.11 15.35 7.17
C GLY A 55 -10.97 15.83 6.26
N ALA A 56 -9.86 15.10 6.19
CA ALA A 56 -8.72 15.42 5.32
C ALA A 56 -8.76 14.69 3.97
N ASP A 57 -9.85 13.96 3.67
CA ASP A 57 -9.98 13.10 2.50
C ASP A 57 -8.76 12.17 2.31
N LEU A 58 -8.41 11.46 3.38
CA LEU A 58 -7.25 10.60 3.48
C LEU A 58 -7.65 9.21 3.99
N GLN A 59 -7.24 8.16 3.28
CA GLN A 59 -7.26 6.80 3.81
C GLN A 59 -6.07 6.55 4.75
N SER A 60 -6.20 5.55 5.63
CA SER A 60 -5.09 5.11 6.49
C SER A 60 -3.90 4.65 5.64
N LEU A 61 -2.70 4.78 6.20
CA LEU A 61 -1.48 4.37 5.50
C LEU A 61 -1.48 2.87 5.20
N SER A 62 -2.04 2.06 6.10
CA SER A 62 -2.17 0.62 5.92
C SER A 62 -3.05 0.28 4.72
N LEU A 63 -4.24 0.89 4.60
CA LEU A 63 -5.16 0.66 3.50
C LEU A 63 -4.55 1.09 2.17
N ARG A 64 -3.97 2.29 2.10
CA ARG A 64 -3.31 2.76 0.85
C ARG A 64 -2.19 1.83 0.41
N ARG A 65 -1.37 1.35 1.35
CA ARG A 65 -0.31 0.38 1.06
C ARG A 65 -0.88 -0.93 0.49
N GLN A 66 -1.96 -1.44 1.07
CA GLN A 66 -2.63 -2.67 0.60
C GLN A 66 -3.26 -2.47 -0.79
N SER A 67 -4.01 -1.39 -1.01
CA SER A 67 -4.62 -1.08 -2.30
C SER A 67 -3.59 -0.88 -3.41
N ASN A 68 -2.50 -0.15 -3.13
CA ASN A 68 -1.41 0.02 -4.10
C ASN A 68 -0.68 -1.29 -4.40
N SER A 69 -0.49 -2.14 -3.38
CA SER A 69 0.06 -3.48 -3.54
C SER A 69 -0.80 -4.36 -4.45
N ALA A 70 -2.11 -4.41 -4.18
CA ALA A 70 -3.06 -5.16 -4.98
C ALA A 70 -3.10 -4.64 -6.43
N ARG A 71 -3.19 -3.31 -6.62
CA ARG A 71 -3.20 -2.68 -7.94
C ARG A 71 -1.94 -3.00 -8.75
N TYR A 72 -0.78 -3.01 -8.10
CA TYR A 72 0.48 -3.36 -8.75
C TYR A 72 0.52 -4.82 -9.20
N ILE A 73 0.11 -5.75 -8.34
CA ILE A 73 0.03 -7.16 -8.70
C ILE A 73 -0.98 -7.39 -9.82
N ALA A 74 -2.16 -6.75 -9.76
CA ALA A 74 -3.17 -6.84 -10.82
C ALA A 74 -2.62 -6.32 -12.16
N LYS A 75 -1.91 -5.18 -12.15
CA LYS A 75 -1.25 -4.63 -13.34
C LYS A 75 -0.17 -5.56 -13.90
N LEU A 76 0.58 -6.24 -13.03
CA LEU A 76 1.56 -7.22 -13.47
C LEU A 76 0.88 -8.44 -14.08
N LYS A 77 -0.20 -8.94 -13.46
CA LYS A 77 -1.00 -10.04 -14.01
C LYS A 77 -1.55 -9.70 -15.40
N SER A 78 -2.06 -8.49 -15.61
CA SER A 78 -2.60 -8.09 -16.92
C SER A 78 -1.54 -8.00 -18.02
N LEU A 79 -0.26 -7.82 -17.67
CA LEU A 79 0.85 -7.79 -18.62
C LEU A 79 1.30 -9.19 -19.10
N TRP A 80 0.80 -10.27 -18.49
CA TRP A 80 1.09 -11.65 -18.89
C TRP A 80 2.59 -11.93 -19.13
N SER A 81 2.92 -12.83 -20.06
CA SER A 81 4.29 -13.28 -20.35
C SER A 81 5.16 -12.26 -21.10
N PHE A 82 4.58 -11.14 -21.57
CA PHE A 82 5.31 -10.11 -22.31
C PHE A 82 6.30 -9.34 -21.42
N ASN A 83 6.08 -9.35 -20.10
CA ASN A 83 6.96 -8.69 -19.15
C ASN A 83 7.74 -9.70 -18.28
N ARG A 84 9.07 -9.55 -18.23
CA ARG A 84 9.97 -10.37 -17.41
C ARG A 84 9.59 -10.38 -15.93
N THR A 85 9.16 -9.25 -15.36
CA THR A 85 8.74 -9.19 -13.94
C THR A 85 7.40 -9.88 -13.71
N SER A 86 6.46 -9.77 -14.65
CA SER A 86 5.20 -10.50 -14.57
C SER A 86 5.43 -12.02 -14.61
N LYS A 87 6.24 -12.50 -15.57
CA LYS A 87 6.65 -13.91 -15.65
C LYS A 87 7.31 -14.40 -14.37
N PHE A 88 8.22 -13.60 -13.78
CA PHE A 88 8.85 -13.92 -12.51
C PHE A 88 7.84 -14.04 -11.36
N ILE A 89 6.86 -13.14 -11.29
CA ILE A 89 5.85 -13.12 -10.22
C ILE A 89 4.86 -14.27 -10.36
N LEU A 90 4.44 -14.60 -11.59
CA LEU A 90 3.57 -15.75 -11.87
C LEU A 90 4.25 -17.08 -11.50
N GLN A 91 5.57 -17.18 -11.68
CA GLN A 91 6.38 -18.35 -11.32
C GLN A 91 6.94 -18.28 -9.90
N TRP A 92 6.56 -17.26 -9.11
CA TRP A 92 7.16 -17.04 -7.81
C TRP A 92 6.71 -18.12 -6.81
N THR A 93 7.67 -18.73 -6.14
CA THR A 93 7.44 -19.74 -5.10
C THR A 93 8.24 -19.40 -3.85
N SER A 94 7.68 -19.74 -2.67
CA SER A 94 8.28 -19.39 -1.37
C SER A 94 9.40 -20.34 -0.90
N ASN A 95 9.87 -21.22 -1.79
CA ASN A 95 10.74 -22.36 -1.48
C ASN A 95 12.16 -21.96 -1.04
N GLN A 96 12.58 -20.72 -1.24
CA GLN A 96 13.89 -20.21 -0.82
C GLN A 96 13.80 -19.34 0.42
N ARG A 97 14.66 -19.60 1.42
CA ARG A 97 14.75 -18.86 2.69
C ARG A 97 14.90 -17.35 2.49
N LEU A 98 15.74 -16.93 1.53
CA LEU A 98 15.96 -15.51 1.21
C LEU A 98 14.72 -14.84 0.58
N LYS A 99 13.88 -15.59 -0.13
CA LYS A 99 12.65 -15.06 -0.74
C LYS A 99 11.55 -14.81 0.28
N LYS A 100 11.52 -15.53 1.41
CA LYS A 100 10.48 -15.41 2.46
C LYS A 100 10.41 -14.04 3.13
N GLY A 101 11.54 -13.31 3.19
CA GLY A 101 11.62 -11.96 3.78
C GLY A 101 11.52 -10.82 2.76
N SER A 102 11.45 -11.14 1.47
CA SER A 102 11.32 -10.13 0.42
C SER A 102 9.94 -9.43 0.48
N PRO A 103 9.80 -8.21 -0.09
CA PRO A 103 8.51 -7.55 -0.20
C PRO A 103 7.42 -8.44 -0.83
N ILE A 104 7.78 -9.17 -1.89
CA ILE A 104 6.90 -10.14 -2.56
C ILE A 104 6.54 -11.31 -1.63
N GLY A 105 7.49 -11.83 -0.86
CA GLY A 105 7.22 -12.89 0.11
C GLY A 105 6.30 -12.45 1.25
N VAL A 106 6.39 -11.20 1.69
CA VAL A 106 5.45 -10.61 2.66
C VAL A 106 4.07 -10.41 2.04
N MET A 107 4.00 -9.99 0.76
CA MET A 107 2.74 -9.89 0.03
C MET A 107 2.07 -11.26 -0.15
N TRP A 108 2.85 -12.30 -0.48
CA TRP A 108 2.37 -13.69 -0.57
C TRP A 108 1.73 -14.14 0.73
N LYS A 109 2.44 -13.99 1.87
CA LYS A 109 1.93 -14.36 3.20
C LYS A 109 0.64 -13.64 3.59
N ARG A 110 0.38 -12.48 3.01
CA ARG A 110 -0.82 -11.67 3.26
C ARG A 110 -1.94 -11.94 2.26
N GLY A 111 -1.80 -12.94 1.38
CA GLY A 111 -2.82 -13.33 0.40
C GLY A 111 -2.94 -12.41 -0.81
N PHE A 112 -2.05 -11.42 -0.99
CA PHE A 112 -2.10 -10.54 -2.17
C PHE A 112 -1.79 -11.24 -3.50
N LEU A 113 -1.15 -12.40 -3.42
CA LEU A 113 -0.76 -13.22 -4.57
C LEU A 113 -1.66 -14.44 -4.73
N ASP A 114 -2.69 -14.61 -3.89
CA ASP A 114 -3.66 -15.67 -4.09
C ASP A 114 -4.30 -15.49 -5.47
N PHE A 115 -4.18 -16.54 -6.27
CA PHE A 115 -4.54 -16.56 -7.68
C PHE A 115 -6.06 -16.52 -7.92
N ASN A 116 -6.85 -16.40 -6.85
CA ASN A 116 -8.32 -16.40 -6.85
C ASN A 116 -8.96 -15.01 -6.70
N PHE A 117 -8.19 -13.92 -6.64
CA PHE A 117 -8.80 -12.60 -6.81
C PHE A 117 -9.09 -12.37 -8.29
N GLU A 118 -10.37 -12.57 -8.64
CA GLU A 118 -11.00 -11.95 -9.79
C GLU A 118 -10.54 -10.49 -9.87
N PRO A 119 -10.06 -10.00 -11.03
CA PRO A 119 -9.85 -8.58 -11.18
C PRO A 119 -11.21 -7.93 -10.94
N CYS A 120 -11.34 -7.17 -9.85
CA CYS A 120 -12.46 -6.24 -9.71
C CYS A 120 -12.30 -5.20 -10.83
N ILE A 121 -12.81 -5.54 -12.00
CA ILE A 121 -13.27 -4.61 -13.02
C ILE A 121 -14.47 -3.93 -12.36
N LEU A 122 -14.19 -2.92 -11.52
CA LEU A 122 -15.20 -1.96 -11.15
C LEU A 122 -15.29 -0.96 -12.29
N LEU A 123 -16.26 -1.24 -13.16
CA LEU A 123 -17.04 -0.32 -13.97
C LEU A 123 -16.40 1.04 -14.24
N ALA A 124 -15.84 1.18 -15.46
CA ALA A 124 -16.00 2.42 -16.18
C ALA A 124 -17.47 2.49 -16.62
N ALA A 125 -18.25 3.30 -15.91
CA ALA A 125 -19.50 3.87 -16.39
C ALA A 125 -19.28 5.39 -16.51
#